data_AF-A0A1G2CD96-F1
#
_entry.id   AF-A0A1G2CD96-F1
#
_cell.length_a   1.000
_cell.length_b   1.000
_cell.length_c   1.000
_cell.angle_alpha   90.00
_cell.angle_beta   90.00
_cell.angle_gamma   90.00
#
_symmetry.space_group_name_H-M   'P 1'
#
loop_
_entity.id
_entity.type
_entity.pdbx_description
1 polymer ?
#
loop_
_entity_poly.entity_id
_entity_poly.type
_entity_poly.pdbx_seq_one_letter_code
_entity_poly.pdbx_strand_id
1 'polypeptide(L)'
;MTKLNRRRLFAVIMTLFAVGALASVAYANHSWGGYHWARTSNPFTLKLGDNVTSAWDAYLAGASADWSQSNVLDTTIVAGGVKSPKNCRPTAGRIEVCNAKYGNNGWLGLAQIWITGGVHISQGIAKMNDTYFNTSQYNTPAWRRLVMCQEVAHAFGLDHQDENFNNPNLGSCMDYTGDPDGPLSNEHPNAHDFEQLGIIYAHLDTTTTVGAGVAPRNGKANLDNPTEWGQVVRQDARGRSSLYERDLGGGRKVVTFVFWAD
;
A
#
# COMPACT_ATOMS: atom_id res chain seq x y z
N MET A 1 6.10 50.43 -39.87
CA MET A 1 5.00 50.29 -38.90
C MET A 1 3.80 49.66 -39.60
N THR A 2 3.68 48.34 -39.56
CA THR A 2 2.60 47.58 -40.21
C THR A 2 1.37 47.55 -39.31
N LYS A 3 0.26 48.16 -39.77
CA LYS A 3 -1.03 48.16 -39.07
C LYS A 3 -1.60 46.75 -39.03
N LEU A 4 -1.54 46.10 -37.87
CA LEU A 4 -2.24 44.84 -37.63
C LEU A 4 -3.75 45.11 -37.61
N ASN A 5 -4.49 44.43 -38.48
CA ASN A 5 -5.91 44.64 -38.71
C ASN A 5 -6.72 44.15 -37.49
N ARG A 6 -7.41 45.06 -36.77
CA ARG A 6 -8.16 44.80 -35.52
C ARG A 6 -9.12 43.59 -35.59
N ARG A 7 -9.61 43.23 -36.79
CA ARG A 7 -10.48 42.05 -37.00
C ARG A 7 -9.75 40.71 -36.86
N ARG A 8 -8.44 40.63 -37.11
CA ARG A 8 -7.65 39.41 -36.95
C ARG A 8 -7.25 39.17 -35.49
N LEU A 9 -7.19 40.22 -34.67
CA LEU A 9 -6.85 40.12 -33.25
C LEU A 9 -7.98 39.45 -32.43
N PHE A 10 -9.24 39.69 -32.79
CA PHE A 10 -10.39 39.09 -32.12
C PHE A 10 -10.56 37.59 -32.43
N ALA A 11 -10.20 37.14 -33.62
CA ALA A 11 -10.29 35.71 -33.99
C ALA A 11 -9.24 34.85 -33.27
N VAL A 12 -8.08 35.43 -32.94
CA VAL A 12 -7.00 34.75 -32.20
C VAL A 12 -7.32 34.67 -30.70
N ILE A 13 -7.99 35.68 -30.13
CA ILE A 13 -8.35 35.68 -28.70
C ILE A 13 -9.50 34.68 -28.41
N MET A 14 -10.45 34.49 -29.32
CA MET A 14 -11.53 33.52 -29.16
C MET A 14 -11.09 32.05 -29.35
N THR A 15 -10.00 31.79 -30.07
CA THR A 15 -9.42 30.44 -30.17
C THR A 15 -8.52 30.10 -28.99
N LEU A 16 -7.95 31.10 -28.32
CA LEU A 16 -7.19 30.93 -27.07
C LEU A 16 -8.05 30.68 -25.82
N PHE A 17 -9.36 30.99 -25.87
CA PHE A 17 -10.28 30.73 -24.75
C PHE A 17 -11.07 29.40 -24.86
N ALA A 18 -10.98 28.69 -26.00
CA ALA A 18 -11.71 27.44 -26.23
C ALA A 18 -10.88 26.17 -25.99
N VAL A 19 -9.59 26.31 -25.63
CA VAL A 19 -8.78 25.21 -25.08
C VAL A 19 -8.76 25.35 -23.56
N GLY A 20 -9.94 25.46 -22.96
CA GLY A 20 -10.10 25.14 -21.55
C GLY A 20 -9.83 23.64 -21.45
N ALA A 21 -8.66 23.29 -20.94
CA ALA A 21 -8.28 21.91 -20.69
C ALA A 21 -9.42 21.22 -19.93
N LEU A 22 -10.15 20.35 -20.63
CA LEU A 22 -10.79 19.22 -19.98
C LEU A 22 -9.62 18.39 -19.46
N ALA A 23 -9.15 18.73 -18.25
CA ALA A 23 -8.36 17.82 -17.47
C ALA A 23 -9.27 16.62 -17.22
N SER A 24 -9.19 15.62 -18.10
CA SER A 24 -9.61 14.28 -17.75
C SER A 24 -8.77 13.94 -16.53
N VAL A 25 -9.40 13.96 -15.35
CA VAL A 25 -8.83 13.30 -14.19
C VAL A 25 -8.71 11.85 -14.61
N ALA A 26 -7.52 11.46 -15.04
CA ALA A 26 -7.20 10.06 -15.20
C ALA A 26 -7.24 9.52 -13.78
N TYR A 27 -8.35 8.89 -13.40
CA TYR A 27 -8.40 8.09 -12.19
C TYR A 27 -7.45 6.92 -12.43
N ALA A 28 -6.20 7.05 -11.99
CA ALA A 28 -5.33 5.91 -11.85
C ALA A 28 -5.97 5.07 -10.74
N ASN A 29 -6.58 3.93 -11.09
CA ASN A 29 -7.08 3.03 -10.07
C ASN A 29 -5.88 2.28 -9.50
N HIS A 30 -5.56 2.51 -8.23
CA HIS A 30 -4.60 1.71 -7.48
C HIS A 30 -5.30 0.92 -6.36
N SER A 31 -6.51 0.41 -6.63
CA SER A 31 -7.09 -0.69 -5.84
C SER A 31 -6.59 -2.03 -6.36
N TRP A 32 -6.19 -2.88 -5.43
CA TRP A 32 -5.85 -4.24 -5.77
C TRP A 32 -7.11 -5.09 -5.87
N GLY A 33 -7.55 -5.43 -7.09
CA GLY A 33 -8.61 -6.42 -7.35
C GLY A 33 -9.94 -6.19 -6.62
N GLY A 34 -10.18 -4.99 -6.07
CA GLY A 34 -11.32 -4.67 -5.21
C GLY A 34 -11.24 -5.25 -3.79
N TYR A 35 -10.11 -5.81 -3.35
CA TYR A 35 -10.00 -6.40 -2.02
C TYR A 35 -10.08 -5.34 -0.93
N HIS A 36 -10.91 -5.59 0.08
CA HIS A 36 -11.16 -4.66 1.17
C HIS A 36 -11.53 -5.41 2.44
N TRP A 37 -11.30 -4.79 3.59
CA TRP A 37 -11.88 -5.29 4.85
C TRP A 37 -13.39 -5.11 4.81
N ALA A 38 -14.15 -6.19 5.04
CA ALA A 38 -15.59 -6.09 5.12
C ALA A 38 -15.96 -5.21 6.31
N ARG A 39 -16.84 -4.24 6.10
CA ARG A 39 -17.18 -3.23 7.13
C ARG A 39 -18.67 -2.92 7.16
N THR A 40 -19.19 -2.69 8.35
CA THR A 40 -20.61 -2.33 8.56
C THR A 40 -20.80 -0.86 8.97
N SER A 41 -19.70 -0.09 9.07
CA SER A 41 -19.70 1.32 9.48
C SER A 41 -18.65 2.14 8.73
N ASN A 42 -18.84 3.47 8.72
CA ASN A 42 -17.89 4.45 8.19
C ASN A 42 -17.68 5.59 9.20
N PRO A 43 -16.44 5.93 9.58
CA PRO A 43 -15.23 5.15 9.32
C PRO A 43 -15.26 3.80 10.05
N PHE A 44 -14.25 2.97 9.79
CA PHE A 44 -13.96 1.77 10.58
C PHE A 44 -12.51 1.82 11.06
N THR A 45 -12.23 1.22 12.21
CA THR A 45 -10.88 1.24 12.80
C THR A 45 -10.22 -0.12 12.66
N LEU A 46 -9.09 -0.17 11.94
CA LEU A 46 -8.22 -1.35 11.90
C LEU A 46 -7.17 -1.31 13.01
N LYS A 47 -6.90 -2.47 13.57
CA LYS A 47 -5.82 -2.63 14.55
C LYS A 47 -4.52 -2.95 13.83
N LEU A 48 -3.47 -2.20 14.17
CA LEU A 48 -2.09 -2.52 13.82
C LEU A 48 -1.44 -3.17 15.03
N GLY A 49 -1.20 -4.48 14.95
CA GLY A 49 -0.47 -5.23 15.97
C GLY A 49 1.01 -4.88 15.92
N ASP A 50 1.49 -4.22 16.95
CA ASP A 50 2.89 -3.82 17.08
C ASP A 50 3.75 -5.03 17.49
N ASN A 51 4.52 -5.54 16.52
CA ASN A 51 5.56 -6.54 16.75
C ASN A 51 6.89 -6.03 16.21
N VAL A 52 7.05 -4.70 16.13
CA VAL A 52 8.30 -4.11 15.71
C VAL A 52 9.22 -3.85 16.91
N THR A 53 10.50 -3.66 16.66
CA THR A 53 11.47 -3.22 17.67
C THR A 53 11.40 -1.72 17.85
N SER A 54 11.94 -1.20 18.96
CA SER A 54 11.97 0.25 19.24
C SER A 54 12.59 1.13 18.16
N ALA A 55 13.45 0.58 17.29
CA ALA A 55 13.98 1.27 16.12
C ALA A 55 12.90 1.61 15.06
N TRP A 56 11.71 1.01 15.17
CA TRP A 56 10.62 1.11 14.22
C TRP A 56 9.35 1.76 14.78
N ASP A 57 9.20 1.87 16.11
CA ASP A 57 8.00 2.39 16.78
C ASP A 57 7.56 3.76 16.25
N ALA A 58 8.51 4.68 16.06
CA ALA A 58 8.22 6.02 15.55
C ALA A 58 7.67 6.01 14.11
N TYR A 59 8.12 5.07 13.28
CA TYR A 59 7.64 4.92 11.91
C TYR A 59 6.26 4.27 11.88
N LEU A 60 6.01 3.29 12.75
CA LEU A 60 4.67 2.67 12.88
C LEU A 60 3.65 3.69 13.38
N ALA A 61 4.02 4.49 14.37
CA ALA A 61 3.22 5.60 14.86
C ALA A 61 2.93 6.63 13.76
N GLY A 62 3.95 6.99 12.96
CA GLY A 62 3.81 7.87 11.81
C GLY A 62 2.81 7.32 10.79
N ALA A 63 3.01 6.10 10.30
CA ALA A 63 2.11 5.46 9.34
C ALA A 63 0.67 5.35 9.87
N SER A 64 0.50 5.00 11.15
CA SER A 64 -0.83 4.97 11.77
C SER A 64 -1.50 6.34 11.78
N ALA A 65 -0.75 7.41 12.09
CA ALA A 65 -1.28 8.77 12.10
C ALA A 65 -1.61 9.26 10.68
N ASP A 66 -0.72 8.99 9.72
CA ASP A 66 -0.88 9.39 8.32
C ASP A 66 -2.13 8.76 7.70
N TRP A 67 -2.29 7.44 7.84
CA TRP A 67 -3.43 6.73 7.25
C TRP A 67 -4.76 7.03 7.94
N SER A 68 -4.73 7.41 9.23
CA SER A 68 -5.93 7.84 9.97
C SER A 68 -6.39 9.26 9.60
N GLN A 69 -5.75 9.93 8.65
CA GLN A 69 -6.31 11.15 8.04
C GLN A 69 -7.45 10.83 7.04
N SER A 70 -7.64 9.56 6.69
CA SER A 70 -8.71 9.10 5.81
C SER A 70 -10.10 9.32 6.43
N ASN A 71 -11.09 9.70 5.61
CA ASN A 71 -12.49 9.80 6.05
C ASN A 71 -13.21 8.44 6.13
N VAL A 72 -12.56 7.36 5.68
CA VAL A 72 -13.19 6.03 5.62
C VAL A 72 -12.53 4.98 6.52
N LEU A 73 -11.30 5.21 6.94
CA LEU A 73 -10.46 4.24 7.65
C LEU A 73 -9.65 4.96 8.73
N ASP A 74 -9.72 4.47 9.95
CA ASP A 74 -8.81 4.81 11.03
C ASP A 74 -7.91 3.61 11.34
N THR A 75 -6.75 3.87 11.96
CA THR A 75 -5.94 2.82 12.56
C THR A 75 -5.66 3.09 14.04
N THR A 76 -5.55 2.01 14.81
CA THR A 76 -5.05 2.08 16.18
C THR A 76 -3.94 1.05 16.37
N ILE A 77 -2.85 1.47 16.99
CA ILE A 77 -1.77 0.55 17.39
C ILE A 77 -2.23 -0.21 18.64
N VAL A 78 -2.01 -1.52 18.64
CA VAL A 78 -2.29 -2.42 19.76
C VAL A 78 -1.12 -3.36 19.97
N ALA A 79 -1.05 -4.04 21.12
CA ALA A 79 -0.06 -5.07 21.33
C ALA A 79 -0.11 -6.15 20.22
N GLY A 80 1.08 -6.46 19.71
CA GLY A 80 1.32 -7.53 18.76
C GLY A 80 0.83 -8.90 19.21
N GLY A 81 0.45 -9.73 18.25
CA GLY A 81 -0.16 -11.04 18.48
C GLY A 81 0.84 -12.17 18.23
N VAL A 82 2.05 -11.82 17.79
CA VAL A 82 3.01 -12.79 17.31
C VAL A 82 4.01 -13.16 18.39
N LYS A 83 4.29 -14.46 18.53
CA LYS A 83 5.32 -14.96 19.46
C LYS A 83 6.74 -14.70 18.96
N SER A 84 6.90 -14.51 17.65
CA SER A 84 8.18 -14.31 16.99
C SER A 84 7.98 -13.37 15.79
N PRO A 85 8.49 -12.13 15.84
CA PRO A 85 8.36 -11.15 14.75
C PRO A 85 8.87 -11.69 13.42
N LYS A 86 9.90 -12.54 13.45
CA LYS A 86 10.44 -13.22 12.26
C LYS A 86 9.41 -14.08 11.53
N ASN A 87 8.50 -14.73 12.23
CA ASN A 87 7.47 -15.53 11.54
C ASN A 87 6.26 -14.68 11.12
N CYS A 88 6.09 -13.50 11.72
CA CYS A 88 4.97 -12.56 11.55
C CYS A 88 3.65 -13.26 11.20
N ARG A 89 3.14 -14.10 12.11
CA ARG A 89 1.94 -14.90 11.81
C ARG A 89 0.70 -14.00 11.84
N PRO A 90 -0.19 -14.07 10.84
CA PRO A 90 -1.37 -13.22 10.78
C PRO A 90 -2.33 -13.50 11.95
N THR A 91 -2.96 -12.45 12.46
CA THR A 91 -4.09 -12.53 13.39
C THR A 91 -5.37 -12.13 12.67
N ALA A 92 -6.46 -12.84 12.94
CA ALA A 92 -7.75 -12.52 12.33
C ALA A 92 -8.22 -11.10 12.70
N GLY A 93 -8.84 -10.43 11.74
CA GLY A 93 -9.47 -9.13 11.94
C GLY A 93 -8.51 -7.95 12.13
N ARG A 94 -7.22 -8.13 11.89
CA ARG A 94 -6.22 -7.08 12.07
C ARG A 94 -5.00 -7.28 11.19
N ILE A 95 -4.10 -6.31 11.24
CA ILE A 95 -2.81 -6.33 10.56
C ILE A 95 -1.73 -6.56 11.61
N GLU A 96 -0.83 -7.52 11.43
CA GLU A 96 0.39 -7.63 12.24
C GLU A 96 1.54 -6.91 11.52
N VAL A 97 2.16 -5.96 12.19
CA VAL A 97 3.32 -5.24 11.67
C VAL A 97 4.57 -5.75 12.37
N CYS A 98 5.56 -6.18 11.60
CA CYS A 98 6.76 -6.84 12.12
C CYS A 98 8.03 -6.34 11.43
N ASN A 99 9.13 -6.31 12.17
CA ASN A 99 10.47 -6.28 11.59
C ASN A 99 11.30 -7.45 12.10
N ALA A 100 12.16 -7.95 11.23
CA ALA A 100 13.19 -8.92 11.57
C ALA A 100 14.26 -8.96 10.47
N LYS A 101 15.34 -9.69 10.73
CA LYS A 101 16.29 -10.09 9.69
C LYS A 101 15.70 -11.26 8.90
N TYR A 102 15.08 -10.98 7.76
CA TYR A 102 14.49 -11.98 6.86
C TYR A 102 15.49 -12.53 5.82
N GLY A 103 16.74 -12.05 5.84
CA GLY A 103 17.81 -12.50 4.96
C GLY A 103 17.96 -11.64 3.71
N ASN A 104 19.01 -11.92 2.94
CA ASN A 104 19.32 -11.27 1.65
C ASN A 104 18.43 -11.88 0.56
N ASN A 105 17.14 -11.56 0.60
CA ASN A 105 16.09 -12.14 -0.23
C ASN A 105 15.61 -11.20 -1.35
N GLY A 106 16.20 -10.02 -1.44
CA GLY A 106 15.95 -9.02 -2.46
C GLY A 106 14.93 -7.95 -2.06
N TRP A 107 14.19 -8.08 -0.96
CA TRP A 107 13.09 -7.16 -0.64
C TRP A 107 13.31 -6.35 0.64
N LEU A 108 12.88 -5.09 0.60
CA LEU A 108 12.86 -4.13 1.71
C LEU A 108 11.61 -4.30 2.57
N GLY A 109 10.46 -4.36 1.89
CA GLY A 109 9.14 -4.54 2.48
C GLY A 109 8.37 -5.70 1.86
N LEU A 110 7.44 -6.26 2.63
CA LEU A 110 6.53 -7.29 2.17
C LEU A 110 5.20 -7.22 2.93
N ALA A 111 4.10 -7.11 2.20
CA ALA A 111 2.75 -7.18 2.73
C ALA A 111 2.03 -8.43 2.23
N GLN A 112 1.22 -9.03 3.10
CA GLN A 112 0.33 -10.12 2.69
C GLN A 112 -1.06 -9.94 3.26
N ILE A 113 -2.06 -10.25 2.44
CA ILE A 113 -3.45 -10.27 2.88
C ILE A 113 -4.16 -11.57 2.51
N TRP A 114 -5.03 -12.00 3.42
CA TRP A 114 -5.82 -13.21 3.28
C TRP A 114 -7.24 -12.86 2.90
N ILE A 115 -7.64 -13.31 1.72
CA ILE A 115 -8.95 -13.05 1.17
C ILE A 115 -9.89 -14.21 1.48
N THR A 116 -11.13 -13.88 1.81
CA THR A 116 -12.25 -14.80 2.00
C THR A 116 -13.46 -14.30 1.21
N GLY A 117 -14.35 -15.21 0.81
CA GLY A 117 -15.55 -14.85 0.05
C GLY A 117 -15.25 -14.20 -1.30
N GLY A 118 -14.04 -14.40 -1.85
CA GLY A 118 -13.61 -13.83 -3.12
C GLY A 118 -13.02 -12.41 -3.04
N VAL A 119 -13.41 -11.59 -2.07
CA VAL A 119 -13.04 -10.16 -2.03
C VAL A 119 -12.67 -9.61 -0.64
N HIS A 120 -13.13 -10.21 0.45
CA HIS A 120 -12.92 -9.62 1.77
C HIS A 120 -11.58 -10.00 2.39
N ILE A 121 -10.82 -9.01 2.83
CA ILE A 121 -9.63 -9.20 3.65
C ILE A 121 -10.07 -9.68 5.04
N SER A 122 -9.47 -10.76 5.50
CA SER A 122 -9.73 -11.36 6.81
C SER A 122 -8.57 -11.22 7.78
N GLN A 123 -7.35 -11.08 7.24
CA GLN A 123 -6.09 -10.94 7.98
C GLN A 123 -5.08 -10.21 7.10
N GLY A 124 -4.17 -9.45 7.71
CA GLY A 124 -3.05 -8.84 7.01
C GLY A 124 -1.74 -8.91 7.80
N ILE A 125 -0.62 -8.81 7.10
CA ILE A 125 0.70 -8.55 7.70
C ILE A 125 1.46 -7.52 6.87
N ALA A 126 2.36 -6.80 7.54
CA ALA A 126 3.38 -5.95 6.92
C ALA A 126 4.74 -6.28 7.56
N LYS A 127 5.75 -6.53 6.74
CA LYS A 127 7.10 -6.93 7.18
C LYS A 127 8.15 -5.96 6.67
N MET A 128 9.04 -5.53 7.57
CA MET A 128 10.20 -4.68 7.24
C MET A 128 11.50 -5.44 7.45
N ASN A 129 12.34 -5.48 6.41
CA ASN A 129 13.51 -6.33 6.39
C ASN A 129 14.77 -5.68 6.98
N ASP A 130 15.02 -5.95 8.26
CA ASP A 130 16.23 -5.48 8.94
C ASP A 130 17.52 -6.03 8.34
N THR A 131 17.49 -7.06 7.49
CA THR A 131 18.70 -7.43 6.75
C THR A 131 19.16 -6.29 5.83
N TYR A 132 18.23 -5.56 5.22
CA TYR A 132 18.50 -4.37 4.42
C TYR A 132 18.50 -3.10 5.27
N PHE A 133 17.55 -2.92 6.18
CA PHE A 133 17.45 -1.71 7.02
C PHE A 133 18.55 -1.57 8.09
N ASN A 134 19.50 -2.50 8.16
CA ASN A 134 20.75 -2.35 8.92
C ASN A 134 21.97 -1.99 8.04
N THR A 135 21.79 -1.81 6.73
CA THR A 135 22.85 -1.31 5.83
C THR A 135 22.79 0.22 5.74
N SER A 136 23.90 0.86 5.40
CA SER A 136 23.96 2.33 5.28
C SER A 136 23.02 2.88 4.20
N GLN A 137 22.74 2.11 3.15
CA GLN A 137 21.89 2.52 2.03
C GLN A 137 20.43 2.72 2.47
N TYR A 138 19.89 1.77 3.24
CA TYR A 138 18.47 1.76 3.59
C TYR A 138 18.19 2.20 5.02
N ASN A 139 19.20 2.26 5.90
CA ASN A 139 19.03 2.68 7.29
C ASN A 139 18.95 4.22 7.43
N THR A 140 17.94 4.82 6.79
CA THR A 140 17.63 6.25 6.89
C THR A 140 16.18 6.44 7.34
N PRO A 141 15.81 7.59 7.93
CA PRO A 141 14.42 7.88 8.27
C PRO A 141 13.48 7.84 7.06
N ALA A 142 13.93 8.30 5.89
CA ALA A 142 13.11 8.37 4.69
C ALA A 142 12.73 6.98 4.16
N TRP A 143 13.72 6.10 4.03
CA TRP A 143 13.47 4.70 3.64
C TRP A 143 12.59 3.95 4.65
N ARG A 144 12.77 4.21 5.95
CA ARG A 144 11.97 3.57 7.01
C ARG A 144 10.51 4.07 7.03
N ARG A 145 10.29 5.37 6.78
CA ARG A 145 8.93 5.93 6.63
C ARG A 145 8.23 5.38 5.40
N LEU A 146 8.90 5.43 4.24
CA LEU A 146 8.36 4.91 2.97
C LEU A 146 7.87 3.46 3.14
N VAL A 147 8.74 2.52 3.52
CA VAL A 147 8.36 1.10 3.58
C VAL A 147 7.25 0.85 4.61
N MET A 148 7.27 1.52 5.75
CA MET A 148 6.25 1.32 6.77
C MET A 148 4.88 1.81 6.27
N CYS A 149 4.85 2.99 5.65
CA CYS A 149 3.65 3.57 5.09
C CYS A 149 3.07 2.68 3.99
N GLN A 150 3.91 2.25 3.07
CA GLN A 150 3.56 1.46 1.89
C GLN A 150 3.00 0.07 2.25
N GLU A 151 3.74 -0.71 3.05
CA GLU A 151 3.36 -2.09 3.36
C GLU A 151 2.10 -2.16 4.25
N VAL A 152 1.90 -1.16 5.12
CA VAL A 152 0.64 -1.03 5.88
C VAL A 152 -0.53 -0.73 4.94
N ALA A 153 -0.34 0.11 3.92
CA ALA A 153 -1.39 0.43 2.96
C ALA A 153 -1.76 -0.71 2.02
N HIS A 154 -0.80 -1.53 1.61
CA HIS A 154 -1.11 -2.78 0.91
C HIS A 154 -2.05 -3.67 1.73
N ALA A 155 -1.92 -3.67 3.06
CA ALA A 155 -2.82 -4.40 3.94
C ALA A 155 -4.23 -3.78 4.06
N PHE A 156 -4.46 -2.58 3.52
CA PHE A 156 -5.78 -1.98 3.34
C PHE A 156 -6.41 -2.30 1.97
N GLY A 157 -5.66 -2.90 1.04
CA GLY A 157 -6.08 -3.17 -0.33
C GLY A 157 -5.60 -2.14 -1.36
N LEU A 158 -4.71 -1.21 -0.97
CA LEU A 158 -4.08 -0.29 -1.90
C LEU A 158 -2.96 -0.98 -2.70
N ASP A 159 -2.84 -0.55 -3.93
CA ASP A 159 -1.83 -0.91 -4.91
C ASP A 159 -0.86 0.25 -5.11
N HIS A 160 0.18 0.09 -5.93
CA HIS A 160 1.08 1.19 -6.28
C HIS A 160 0.43 2.19 -7.25
N GLN A 161 0.75 3.49 -7.08
CA GLN A 161 0.43 4.53 -8.05
C GLN A 161 1.37 4.49 -9.26
N ASP A 162 2.65 4.17 -9.02
CA ASP A 162 3.67 3.96 -10.04
C ASP A 162 4.69 2.92 -9.54
N GLU A 163 5.12 2.03 -10.45
CA GLU A 163 6.11 0.98 -10.17
C GLU A 163 7.43 1.21 -10.94
N ASN A 164 7.53 2.32 -11.68
CA ASN A 164 8.75 2.70 -12.37
C ASN A 164 9.66 3.52 -11.47
N PHE A 165 10.59 2.83 -10.83
CA PHE A 165 11.59 3.37 -9.92
C PHE A 165 12.37 4.61 -10.43
N ASN A 166 12.46 4.81 -11.74
CA ASN A 166 13.21 5.91 -12.34
C ASN A 166 12.34 7.12 -12.67
N ASN A 167 11.02 7.04 -12.45
CA ASN A 167 10.14 8.18 -12.63
C ASN A 167 10.32 9.17 -11.47
N PRO A 168 10.04 10.47 -11.69
CA PRO A 168 9.98 11.44 -10.61
C PRO A 168 8.89 11.07 -9.60
N ASN A 169 9.19 11.27 -8.32
CA ASN A 169 8.27 10.97 -7.23
C ASN A 169 6.91 11.66 -7.40
N LEU A 170 5.85 10.88 -7.18
CA LEU A 170 4.46 11.35 -7.13
C LEU A 170 4.09 12.01 -5.80
N GLY A 171 4.99 11.99 -4.82
CA GLY A 171 4.76 12.49 -3.47
C GLY A 171 3.87 11.56 -2.63
N SER A 172 3.90 10.26 -2.91
CA SER A 172 3.10 9.22 -2.25
C SER A 172 3.98 8.07 -1.81
N CYS A 173 3.71 7.51 -0.63
CA CYS A 173 4.37 6.28 -0.21
C CYS A 173 3.90 5.03 -0.97
N MET A 174 2.90 5.15 -1.84
CA MET A 174 2.47 4.09 -2.76
C MET A 174 3.18 4.19 -4.12
N ASP A 175 4.28 4.94 -4.21
CA ASP A 175 5.09 5.12 -5.41
C ASP A 175 6.48 4.50 -5.24
N TYR A 176 6.91 3.70 -6.20
CA TYR A 176 8.26 3.14 -6.24
C TYR A 176 9.30 4.21 -6.54
N THR A 177 10.27 4.36 -5.65
CA THR A 177 11.31 5.39 -5.78
C THR A 177 12.66 4.93 -5.27
N GLY A 178 13.72 5.49 -5.84
CA GLY A 178 15.09 5.43 -5.31
C GLY A 178 15.50 6.58 -4.44
N ASP A 179 14.61 7.56 -4.26
CA ASP A 179 14.87 8.82 -3.59
C ASP A 179 13.68 9.17 -2.68
N PRO A 180 13.47 8.46 -1.56
CA PRO A 180 12.24 8.62 -0.77
C PRO A 180 12.00 10.04 -0.25
N ASP A 181 13.04 10.80 0.05
CA ASP A 181 12.96 12.21 0.47
C ASP A 181 12.73 13.19 -0.69
N GLY A 182 12.97 12.75 -1.93
CA GLY A 182 12.60 13.44 -3.16
C GLY A 182 13.49 14.64 -3.50
N PRO A 183 12.94 15.66 -4.23
CA PRO A 183 11.53 16.06 -4.29
C PRO A 183 10.71 15.43 -5.45
N LEU A 184 9.41 15.14 -5.29
CA LEU A 184 8.54 15.24 -4.10
C LEU A 184 8.82 14.12 -3.07
N SER A 185 8.57 14.32 -1.77
CA SER A 185 8.79 13.26 -0.77
C SER A 185 7.73 12.16 -0.88
N ASN A 186 8.15 10.90 -0.97
CA ASN A 186 7.30 9.70 -0.97
C ASN A 186 7.17 9.09 0.44
N GLU A 187 7.49 9.83 1.50
CA GLU A 187 7.48 9.28 2.87
C GLU A 187 6.06 9.10 3.46
N HIS A 188 5.03 9.64 2.79
CA HIS A 188 3.68 9.82 3.30
C HIS A 188 2.63 9.56 2.21
N PRO A 189 1.36 9.26 2.55
CA PRO A 189 0.28 9.20 1.58
C PRO A 189 -0.02 10.58 0.98
N ASN A 190 -0.49 10.59 -0.27
CA ASN A 190 -0.99 11.78 -0.93
C ASN A 190 -2.53 11.81 -0.99
N ALA A 191 -3.09 12.90 -1.54
CA ALA A 191 -4.53 13.05 -1.68
C ALA A 191 -5.18 11.91 -2.50
N HIS A 192 -4.47 11.41 -3.52
CA HIS A 192 -4.97 10.36 -4.38
C HIS A 192 -5.09 9.01 -3.66
N ASP A 193 -4.17 8.70 -2.72
CA ASP A 193 -4.27 7.50 -1.87
C ASP A 193 -5.57 7.51 -1.05
N PHE A 194 -5.95 8.66 -0.49
CA PHE A 194 -7.18 8.81 0.28
C PHE A 194 -8.43 8.73 -0.60
N GLU A 195 -8.40 9.28 -1.81
CA GLU A 195 -9.47 9.12 -2.80
C GLU A 195 -9.65 7.64 -3.16
N GLN A 196 -8.55 6.91 -3.35
CA GLN A 196 -8.58 5.49 -3.65
C GLN A 196 -9.15 4.67 -2.50
N LEU A 197 -8.81 4.98 -1.24
CA LEU A 197 -9.48 4.37 -0.08
C LEU A 197 -10.99 4.65 -0.10
N GLY A 198 -11.40 5.88 -0.45
CA GLY A 198 -12.81 6.24 -0.64
C GLY A 198 -13.52 5.36 -1.68
N ILE A 199 -12.83 5.00 -2.76
CA ILE A 199 -13.34 4.09 -3.80
C ILE A 199 -13.39 2.63 -3.31
N ILE A 200 -12.31 2.13 -2.70
CA ILE A 200 -12.21 0.75 -2.18
C ILE A 200 -13.31 0.47 -1.16
N TYR A 201 -13.57 1.44 -0.30
CA TYR A 201 -14.52 1.34 0.79
C TYR A 201 -15.84 2.05 0.48
N ALA A 202 -16.21 2.28 -0.78
CA ALA A 202 -17.39 3.07 -1.13
C ALA A 202 -18.72 2.50 -0.58
N HIS A 203 -18.80 1.18 -0.38
CA HIS A 203 -19.98 0.51 0.17
C HIS A 203 -19.79 0.05 1.62
N LEU A 204 -20.93 -0.29 2.24
CA LEU A 204 -20.98 -1.08 3.46
C LEU A 204 -21.34 -2.52 3.12
N ASP A 205 -20.78 -3.45 3.87
CA ASP A 205 -21.07 -4.86 3.82
C ASP A 205 -22.15 -5.23 4.84
N THR A 206 -22.76 -6.40 4.67
CA THR A 206 -23.72 -6.97 5.64
C THR A 206 -23.04 -7.63 6.84
N THR A 207 -21.70 -7.74 6.80
CA THR A 207 -20.86 -8.38 7.83
C THR A 207 -19.56 -7.60 7.98
N THR A 208 -18.82 -7.88 9.04
CA THR A 208 -17.48 -7.29 9.23
C THR A 208 -16.43 -8.38 9.39
N THR A 209 -15.28 -8.17 8.76
CA THR A 209 -14.07 -8.96 9.03
C THR A 209 -13.15 -8.26 10.03
N VAL A 210 -13.36 -6.97 10.29
CA VAL A 210 -12.59 -6.15 11.22
C VAL A 210 -12.79 -6.66 12.65
N GLY A 211 -11.69 -6.94 13.35
CA GLY A 211 -11.71 -7.44 14.72
C GLY A 211 -12.26 -8.87 14.90
N ALA A 212 -12.43 -9.63 13.81
CA ALA A 212 -12.88 -11.02 13.89
C ALA A 212 -11.93 -11.89 14.74
N GLY A 213 -12.48 -12.65 15.69
CA GLY A 213 -11.68 -13.46 16.63
C GLY A 213 -11.19 -14.81 16.08
N VAL A 214 -11.66 -15.23 14.91
CA VAL A 214 -11.32 -16.53 14.31
C VAL A 214 -10.93 -16.33 12.85
N ALA A 215 -9.75 -16.80 12.49
CA ALA A 215 -9.30 -16.83 11.11
C ALA A 215 -10.05 -17.93 10.35
N PRO A 216 -10.46 -17.70 9.09
CA PRO A 216 -10.77 -18.80 8.18
C PRO A 216 -9.57 -19.77 8.16
N ARG A 217 -9.83 -21.08 8.18
CA ARG A 217 -8.75 -22.09 8.13
C ARG A 217 -8.02 -22.01 6.80
N ASN A 218 -6.97 -21.20 6.72
CA ASN A 218 -6.15 -21.08 5.53
C ASN A 218 -5.02 -22.14 5.57
N GLY A 219 -4.68 -22.72 4.42
CA GLY A 219 -3.53 -23.62 4.34
C GLY A 219 -2.28 -22.90 4.85
N LYS A 220 -1.36 -23.64 5.49
CA LYS A 220 -0.08 -23.07 5.94
C LYS A 220 0.70 -22.61 4.70
N ALA A 221 0.77 -21.31 4.47
CA ALA A 221 1.72 -20.72 3.53
C ALA A 221 2.97 -20.33 4.30
N ASN A 222 4.15 -20.75 3.84
CA ASN A 222 5.39 -20.16 4.32
C ASN A 222 5.50 -18.74 3.76
N LEU A 223 5.38 -17.78 4.66
CA LEU A 223 5.32 -16.35 4.34
C LEU A 223 6.66 -15.79 3.86
N ASP A 224 7.76 -16.51 4.10
CA ASP A 224 9.12 -16.08 3.78
C ASP A 224 9.70 -16.80 2.54
N ASN A 225 8.98 -17.75 1.96
CA ASN A 225 9.44 -18.54 0.82
C ASN A 225 8.70 -18.15 -0.46
N PRO A 226 9.34 -17.47 -1.42
CA PRO A 226 8.72 -17.07 -2.68
C PRO A 226 8.10 -18.21 -3.49
N THR A 227 8.64 -19.44 -3.38
CA THR A 227 8.07 -20.60 -4.10
C THR A 227 6.71 -21.02 -3.56
N GLU A 228 6.34 -20.52 -2.38
CA GLU A 228 5.06 -20.76 -1.74
C GLU A 228 4.08 -19.57 -1.84
N TRP A 229 4.44 -18.48 -2.53
CA TRP A 229 3.55 -17.32 -2.72
C TRP A 229 2.54 -17.48 -3.86
N GLY A 230 2.68 -18.53 -4.67
CA GLY A 230 1.75 -18.84 -5.76
C GLY A 230 2.20 -18.26 -7.10
N GLN A 231 1.22 -17.91 -7.94
CA GLN A 231 1.45 -17.42 -9.30
C GLN A 231 1.84 -15.94 -9.27
N VAL A 232 2.73 -15.54 -10.18
CA VAL A 232 3.04 -14.12 -10.40
C VAL A 232 1.85 -13.48 -11.11
N VAL A 233 1.32 -12.42 -10.54
CA VAL A 233 0.19 -11.64 -11.10
C VAL A 233 0.69 -10.35 -11.75
N ARG A 234 1.77 -9.77 -11.21
CA ARG A 234 2.39 -8.55 -11.75
C ARG A 234 3.90 -8.54 -11.54
N GLN A 235 4.58 -7.83 -12.43
CA GLN A 235 5.99 -7.47 -12.32
C GLN A 235 6.11 -5.94 -12.32
N ASP A 236 7.10 -5.42 -11.59
CA ASP A 236 7.46 -4.00 -11.62
C ASP A 236 8.06 -3.60 -12.97
N ALA A 237 8.34 -2.30 -13.15
CA ALA A 237 8.88 -1.78 -14.41
C ALA A 237 10.26 -2.37 -14.79
N ARG A 238 10.96 -3.02 -13.86
CA ARG A 238 12.25 -3.70 -14.08
C ARG A 238 12.10 -5.22 -14.31
N GLY A 239 10.86 -5.72 -14.36
CA GLY A 239 10.56 -7.13 -14.56
C GLY A 239 10.72 -8.00 -13.31
N ARG A 240 10.88 -7.41 -12.12
CA ARG A 240 10.87 -8.16 -10.85
C ARG A 240 9.42 -8.42 -10.47
N SER A 241 9.10 -9.66 -10.10
CA SER A 241 7.74 -10.02 -9.66
C SER A 241 7.33 -9.24 -8.41
N SER A 242 6.40 -8.30 -8.53
CA SER A 242 5.96 -7.40 -7.47
C SER A 242 4.70 -7.89 -6.75
N LEU A 243 3.93 -8.77 -7.39
CA LEU A 243 2.66 -9.26 -6.88
C LEU A 243 2.47 -10.75 -7.16
N TYR A 244 2.07 -11.49 -6.13
CA TYR A 244 1.81 -12.92 -6.20
C TYR A 244 0.42 -13.27 -5.66
N GLU A 245 -0.22 -14.28 -6.25
CA GLU A 245 -1.47 -14.84 -5.77
C GLU A 245 -1.38 -16.36 -5.59
N ARG A 246 -1.74 -16.81 -4.38
CA ARG A 246 -1.92 -18.23 -4.06
C ARG A 246 -3.38 -18.51 -3.76
N ASP A 247 -4.01 -19.27 -4.65
CA ASP A 247 -5.32 -19.86 -4.39
C ASP A 247 -5.24 -20.92 -3.28
N LEU A 248 -6.15 -20.82 -2.31
CA LEU A 248 -6.31 -21.77 -1.21
C LEU A 248 -7.59 -22.63 -1.37
N GLY A 249 -8.34 -22.42 -2.46
CA GLY A 249 -9.59 -23.07 -2.79
C GLY A 249 -10.79 -22.50 -2.03
N GLY A 250 -11.98 -22.57 -2.65
CA GLY A 250 -13.24 -22.13 -2.02
C GLY A 250 -13.34 -20.62 -1.84
N GLY A 251 -12.86 -19.84 -2.81
CA GLY A 251 -12.89 -18.37 -2.77
C GLY A 251 -11.94 -17.75 -1.76
N ARG A 252 -10.91 -18.50 -1.33
CA ARG A 252 -9.86 -18.03 -0.42
C ARG A 252 -8.54 -17.94 -1.15
N LYS A 253 -7.79 -16.89 -0.88
CA LYS A 253 -6.44 -16.69 -1.46
C LYS A 253 -5.54 -15.94 -0.49
N VAL A 254 -4.23 -16.09 -0.68
CA VAL A 254 -3.22 -15.23 -0.08
C VAL A 254 -2.58 -14.45 -1.19
N VAL A 255 -2.38 -13.16 -0.96
CA VAL A 255 -1.65 -12.33 -1.91
C VAL A 255 -0.54 -11.60 -1.22
N THR A 256 0.59 -11.57 -1.91
CA THR A 256 1.85 -11.03 -1.46
C THR A 256 2.28 -9.89 -2.36
N PHE A 257 2.48 -8.71 -1.76
CA PHE A 257 3.17 -7.57 -2.35
C PHE A 257 4.64 -7.60 -1.92
N VAL A 258 5.53 -7.22 -2.83
CA VAL A 258 6.96 -7.26 -2.57
C VAL A 258 7.59 -5.95 -3.02
N PHE A 259 8.07 -5.17 -2.05
CA PHE A 259 8.89 -4.00 -2.33
C PHE A 259 10.36 -4.39 -2.42
N TRP A 260 10.90 -4.41 -3.64
CA TRP A 260 12.25 -4.86 -3.92
C TRP A 260 13.30 -3.81 -3.53
N ALA A 261 14.42 -4.30 -2.99
CA ALA A 261 15.66 -3.56 -2.89
C ALA A 261 16.27 -3.40 -4.29
N ASP A 262 16.94 -2.28 -4.44
CA ASP A 262 17.63 -1.83 -5.64
C ASP A 262 19.15 -2.05 -5.59
#